data_AF-A0A523QM90-F1
#
_entry.id   AF-A0A523QM90-F1
#
_cell.length_a   1.000
_cell.length_b   1.000
_cell.length_c   1.000
_cell.angle_alpha   90.00
_cell.angle_beta   90.00
_cell.angle_gamma   90.00
#
_symmetry.space_group_name_H-M   'P 1'
#
loop_
_entity.id
_entity.type
_entity.pdbx_description
1 polymer ?
#
loop_
_entity_poly.entity_id
_entity_poly.type
_entity_poly.pdbx_seq_one_letter_code
_entity_poly.pdbx_strand_id
1 'polypeptide(L)'
;MRMRLIILACEIMYREICYCVSQSKNMVDARFLRKGLHDLGQKEMSQTLQQEIDEVPKNRYEAILLGYGLCSNGISGLKTEIIPLIIPRAHDCITLLLGSKERYGEYMEWATAL
;
A
#
# COMPACT_ATOMS: atom_id res chain seq x y z
N MET A 1 13.31 18.80 -9.48
CA MET A 1 13.96 18.18 -8.31
C MET A 1 13.54 16.71 -8.25
N ARG A 2 14.47 15.77 -7.98
CA ARG A 2 14.14 14.34 -7.76
C ARG A 2 13.87 14.14 -6.28
N MET A 3 12.76 13.51 -5.93
CA MET A 3 12.42 13.22 -4.53
C MET A 3 13.03 11.89 -4.07
N ARG A 4 13.20 11.72 -2.75
CA ARG A 4 13.46 10.42 -2.12
C ARG A 4 12.22 9.92 -1.38
N LEU A 5 11.69 8.79 -1.84
CA LEU A 5 10.43 8.20 -1.37
C LEU A 5 10.71 6.78 -0.86
N ILE A 6 9.86 6.30 0.05
CA ILE A 6 9.79 4.88 0.41
C ILE A 6 8.37 4.37 0.20
N ILE A 7 8.22 3.18 -0.37
CA ILE A 7 6.93 2.49 -0.46
C ILE A 7 6.91 1.26 0.44
N LEU A 8 5.90 1.16 1.30
CA LEU A 8 5.57 -0.02 2.09
C LEU A 8 4.38 -0.70 1.42
N ALA A 9 4.55 -1.93 0.92
CA ALA A 9 3.56 -2.56 0.06
C ALA A 9 3.26 -4.01 0.41
N CYS A 10 2.06 -4.45 0.02
CA CYS A 10 1.73 -5.87 0.03
C CYS A 10 2.59 -6.59 -1.01
N GLU A 11 3.15 -7.75 -0.67
CA GLU A 11 3.95 -8.58 -1.58
C GLU A 11 3.20 -8.94 -2.88
N ILE A 12 1.86 -8.98 -2.88
CA ILE A 12 1.09 -9.22 -4.11
C ILE A 12 1.32 -8.14 -5.18
N MET A 13 1.73 -6.93 -4.77
CA MET A 13 1.99 -5.78 -5.65
C MET A 13 3.44 -5.74 -6.14
N TYR A 14 4.26 -6.75 -5.83
CA TYR A 14 5.71 -6.73 -6.04
C TYR A 14 6.09 -6.37 -7.47
N ARG A 15 5.48 -7.03 -8.47
CA ARG A 15 5.86 -6.87 -9.88
C ARG A 15 5.50 -5.48 -10.39
N GLU A 16 4.29 -5.02 -10.10
CA GLU A 16 3.73 -3.76 -10.55
C GLU A 16 4.46 -2.59 -9.91
N ILE A 17 4.75 -2.67 -8.61
CA ILE A 17 5.51 -1.64 -7.90
C ILE A 17 6.96 -1.59 -8.40
N CYS A 18 7.65 -2.73 -8.53
CA CYS A 18 9.00 -2.75 -9.07
C CYS A 18 9.07 -2.17 -10.49
N TYR A 19 8.08 -2.47 -11.34
CA TYR A 19 7.95 -1.85 -12.65
C TYR A 19 7.81 -0.32 -12.54
N CYS A 20 6.86 0.16 -11.74
CA CYS A 20 6.66 1.60 -11.51
C CYS A 20 7.91 2.30 -10.94
N VAL A 21 8.61 1.67 -10.00
CA VAL A 21 9.87 2.16 -9.43
C VAL A 21 10.94 2.29 -10.50
N SER A 22 11.08 1.30 -11.38
CA SER A 22 12.06 1.32 -12.48
C SER A 22 11.84 2.46 -13.47
N GLN A 23 10.59 2.94 -13.61
CA GLN A 23 10.20 4.02 -14.50
C GLN A 23 10.12 5.38 -13.80
N SER A 24 10.35 5.43 -12.49
CA SER A 24 10.19 6.64 -11.70
C SER A 24 11.33 7.63 -11.93
N LYS A 25 11.00 8.92 -12.02
CA LYS A 25 11.98 10.01 -11.97
C LYS A 25 12.55 10.25 -10.57
N ASN A 26 11.88 9.72 -9.53
CA ASN A 26 12.26 9.85 -8.13
C ASN A 26 13.05 8.62 -7.66
N MET A 27 13.85 8.76 -6.60
CA MET A 27 14.45 7.61 -5.92
C MET A 27 13.39 6.99 -5.02
N VAL A 28 13.02 5.74 -5.29
CA VAL A 28 12.00 5.03 -4.53
C VAL A 28 12.61 3.76 -3.95
N ASP A 29 12.79 3.74 -2.63
CA ASP A 29 13.11 2.51 -1.90
C ASP A 29 11.81 1.73 -1.68
N ALA A 30 11.83 0.40 -1.80
CA ALA A 30 10.64 -0.43 -1.65
C ALA A 30 10.83 -1.48 -0.54
N ARG A 31 9.84 -1.60 0.34
CA ARG A 31 9.71 -2.68 1.33
C ARG A 31 8.41 -3.42 1.10
N PHE A 32 8.49 -4.73 0.99
CA PHE A 32 7.34 -5.60 0.78
C PHE A 32 7.09 -6.43 2.05
N LEU A 33 5.87 -6.39 2.56
CA LEU A 33 5.44 -7.26 3.65
C LEU A 33 4.73 -8.48 3.06
N ARG A 34 4.85 -9.61 3.76
CA ARG A 34 4.31 -10.91 3.36
C ARG A 34 2.84 -10.81 2.93
N LYS A 35 2.50 -11.50 1.84
CA LYS A 35 1.10 -11.68 1.43
C LYS A 35 0.23 -12.28 2.55
N GLY A 36 -1.05 -11.90 2.58
CA GLY A 36 -2.02 -12.39 3.57
C GLY A 36 -2.02 -11.61 4.90
N LEU A 37 -1.34 -10.47 4.99
CA LEU A 37 -1.41 -9.63 6.20
C LEU A 37 -2.85 -9.23 6.56
N HIS A 38 -3.71 -9.02 5.55
CA HIS A 38 -5.12 -8.68 5.73
C HIS A 38 -5.96 -9.83 6.33
N ASP A 39 -5.49 -11.08 6.23
CA ASP A 39 -6.16 -12.25 6.81
C ASP A 39 -6.08 -12.24 8.35
N LEU A 40 -5.13 -11.47 8.92
CA LEU A 40 -5.00 -11.30 10.36
C LEU A 40 -6.07 -10.37 10.95
N GLY A 41 -6.83 -9.66 10.11
CA GLY A 41 -7.83 -8.69 10.53
C GLY A 41 -7.25 -7.30 10.82
N GLN A 42 -8.15 -6.35 11.14
CA GLN A 42 -7.82 -4.93 11.21
C GLN A 42 -6.71 -4.64 12.24
N LYS A 43 -6.86 -5.13 13.48
CA LYS A 43 -6.00 -4.74 14.60
C LYS A 43 -4.56 -5.17 14.37
N GLU A 44 -4.36 -6.43 14.04
CA GLU A 44 -3.06 -7.04 13.79
C GLU A 44 -2.39 -6.40 12.56
N MET A 45 -3.14 -6.21 11.47
CA MET A 45 -2.61 -5.55 10.27
C MET A 45 -2.21 -4.09 10.54
N SER A 46 -3.04 -3.31 11.23
CA SER A 46 -2.72 -1.93 11.58
C SER A 46 -1.48 -1.84 12.46
N GLN A 47 -1.34 -2.75 13.44
CA GLN A 47 -0.18 -2.79 14.31
C GLN A 47 1.10 -3.08 13.52
N THR A 48 1.08 -4.08 12.63
CA THR A 48 2.24 -4.41 11.79
C THR A 48 2.60 -3.26 10.84
N LEU A 49 1.61 -2.66 10.17
CA LEU A 49 1.87 -1.53 9.28
C LEU A 49 2.39 -0.29 10.02
N GLN A 50 1.88 -0.02 11.22
CA GLN A 50 2.38 1.09 12.04
C GLN A 50 3.83 0.87 12.46
N GLN A 51 4.21 -0.36 12.84
CA GLN A 51 5.60 -0.72 13.15
C GLN A 51 6.53 -0.44 11.96
N GLU A 52 6.14 -0.87 10.76
CA GLU A 52 6.92 -0.60 9.54
C GLU A 52 7.05 0.89 9.22
N ILE A 53 6.00 1.67 9.48
CA ILE A 53 6.02 3.14 9.33
C ILE A 53 6.97 3.77 10.36
N ASP A 54 6.92 3.34 11.62
CA ASP A 54 7.72 3.87 12.71
C ASP A 54 9.22 3.56 12.52
N GLU A 55 9.55 2.46 11.85
CA GLU A 55 10.91 2.07 11.47
C GLU A 55 11.48 2.86 10.27
N VAL A 56 10.69 3.72 9.63
CA VAL A 56 11.18 4.57 8.53
C VAL A 56 12.06 5.70 9.10
N PRO A 57 13.33 5.84 8.65
CA PRO A 57 14.19 6.93 9.07
C PRO A 57 13.61 8.31 8.71
N LYS A 58 13.22 9.08 9.74
CA LYS A 58 12.50 10.37 9.62
C LYS A 58 13.22 11.43 8.77
N ASN A 59 14.55 11.40 8.72
CA ASN A 59 15.38 12.39 8.00
C ASN A 59 15.82 11.94 6.60
N ARG A 60 15.38 10.77 6.14
CA ARG A 60 15.81 10.21 4.84
C ARG A 60 14.80 10.43 3.74
N TYR A 61 13.50 10.38 4.03
CA TYR A 61 12.46 10.36 3.01
C TYR A 61 11.55 11.58 3.08
N GLU A 62 11.07 12.02 1.92
CA GLU A 62 10.13 13.13 1.80
C GLU A 62 8.66 12.66 1.91
N ALA A 63 8.39 11.38 1.64
CA ALA A 63 7.07 10.77 1.85
C ALA A 63 7.17 9.25 2.02
N ILE A 64 6.21 8.68 2.74
CA ILE A 64 5.94 7.24 2.82
C ILE A 64 4.72 6.96 1.94
N LEU A 65 4.86 6.05 0.98
CA LEU A 65 3.78 5.59 0.12
C LEU A 65 3.25 4.26 0.65
N LEU A 66 1.93 4.06 0.68
CA LEU A 66 1.34 2.74 0.91
C LEU A 66 0.96 2.06 -0.40
N GLY A 67 1.51 0.87 -0.62
CA GLY A 67 1.06 -0.08 -1.64
C GLY A 67 -0.06 -0.99 -1.12
N TYR A 68 -1.06 -0.40 -0.48
CA TYR A 68 -2.20 -1.07 0.16
C TYR A 68 -3.49 -0.30 -0.08
N GLY A 69 -4.60 -0.99 -0.35
CA GLY A 69 -5.95 -0.44 -0.19
C GLY A 69 -6.41 -0.48 1.26
N LEU A 70 -7.71 -0.33 1.52
CA LEU A 70 -8.25 -0.42 2.89
C LEU A 70 -7.94 -1.77 3.55
N CYS A 71 -8.04 -2.89 2.81
CA CYS A 71 -7.59 -4.24 3.21
C CYS A 71 -7.94 -4.61 4.66
N SER A 72 -9.14 -5.13 4.90
CA SER A 72 -9.66 -5.38 6.26
C SER A 72 -9.65 -4.13 7.16
N ASN A 73 -9.70 -2.93 6.55
CA ASN A 73 -9.51 -1.62 7.20
C ASN A 73 -8.15 -1.45 7.90
N GLY A 74 -7.15 -2.29 7.60
CA GLY A 74 -5.86 -2.30 8.28
C GLY A 74 -5.04 -1.03 8.11
N ILE A 75 -5.27 -0.23 7.05
CA ILE A 75 -4.60 1.07 6.89
C ILE A 75 -5.31 2.23 7.63
N SER A 76 -6.52 1.99 8.13
CA SER A 76 -7.33 3.03 8.76
C SER A 76 -6.71 3.44 10.10
N GLY A 77 -6.53 4.75 10.29
CA GLY A 77 -5.98 5.30 11.53
C GLY A 77 -4.47 5.18 11.68
N LEU A 78 -3.74 4.74 10.64
CA LEU A 78 -2.27 4.83 10.60
C LEU A 78 -1.81 6.28 10.69
N LYS A 79 -0.67 6.49 11.36
CA LYS A 79 -0.16 7.83 11.66
C LYS A 79 1.33 7.95 11.36
N THR A 80 1.74 9.19 11.19
CA THR A 80 3.12 9.62 11.02
C THR A 80 3.24 11.01 11.63
N GLU A 81 4.39 11.31 12.24
CA GLU A 81 4.61 12.59 12.91
C GLU A 81 5.15 13.67 11.97
N ILE A 82 6.04 13.29 11.06
CA ILE A 82 6.85 14.24 10.27
C ILE A 82 6.72 13.98 8.77
N ILE A 83 6.92 12.72 8.36
CA ILE A 83 6.92 12.37 6.94
C ILE A 83 5.47 12.18 6.47
N PRO A 84 4.99 12.85 5.42
CA PRO A 84 3.63 12.65 4.92
C PRO A 84 3.40 11.20 4.46
N LEU A 85 2.25 10.64 4.85
CA LEU A 85 1.78 9.33 4.43
C LEU A 85 0.83 9.48 3.24
N ILE A 86 1.21 8.91 2.09
CA ILE A 86 0.44 8.95 0.84
C ILE A 86 -0.23 7.60 0.65
N ILE A 87 -1.56 7.62 0.59
CA ILE A 87 -2.39 6.42 0.49
C ILE A 87 -3.21 6.41 -0.81
N PRO A 88 -3.34 5.26 -1.48
CA PRO A 88 -4.23 5.13 -2.61
C PRO A 88 -5.69 5.05 -2.15
N ARG A 89 -6.59 5.59 -2.96
CA ARG A 89 -8.05 5.45 -2.75
C ARG A 89 -8.53 4.13 -3.35
N ALA A 90 -8.47 3.05 -2.57
CA ALA A 90 -8.84 1.70 -3.01
C ALA A 90 -9.43 0.89 -1.85
N HIS A 91 -10.39 -0.01 -2.14
CA HIS A 91 -10.98 -0.88 -1.13
C HIS A 91 -9.97 -1.93 -0.64
N ASP A 92 -9.16 -2.46 -1.55
CA ASP A 92 -8.15 -3.45 -1.26
C ASP A 92 -7.04 -3.42 -2.33
N CYS A 93 -6.07 -4.31 -2.19
CA CYS A 93 -4.99 -4.44 -3.18
C CYS A 93 -5.50 -4.97 -4.53
N ILE A 94 -6.65 -5.66 -4.59
CA ILE A 94 -7.24 -6.12 -5.86
C ILE A 94 -7.76 -4.92 -6.66
N THR A 95 -8.46 -3.99 -6.01
CA THR A 95 -8.92 -2.72 -6.61
C THR A 95 -7.75 -1.94 -7.22
N LEU A 96 -6.61 -1.90 -6.50
CA LEU A 96 -5.36 -1.31 -6.99
C LEU A 96 -4.81 -2.01 -8.23
N LEU A 97 -4.75 -3.35 -8.23
CA LEU A 97 -4.29 -4.14 -9.39
C LEU A 97 -5.17 -3.95 -10.61
N LEU A 98 -6.49 -3.88 -10.41
CA LEU A 98 -7.46 -3.66 -11.49
C LEU A 98 -7.41 -2.23 -12.04
N GLY A 99 -6.89 -1.28 -11.25
CA GLY A 99 -6.79 0.13 -11.60
C GLY A 99 -8.14 0.85 -11.71
N SER A 100 -9.24 0.22 -11.31
CA SER A 100 -10.60 0.78 -11.37
C SER A 100 -11.49 0.13 -10.32
N LYS A 101 -12.19 0.99 -9.56
CA LYS A 101 -13.22 0.54 -8.60
C LYS A 101 -14.45 0.00 -9.32
N GLU A 102 -14.73 0.48 -10.53
CA GLU A 102 -15.82 0.02 -11.39
C GLU A 102 -15.55 -1.42 -11.85
N ARG A 103 -14.35 -1.70 -12.38
CA ARG A 103 -13.92 -3.07 -12.74
C ARG A 103 -13.92 -4.02 -11.55
N TYR A 104 -13.54 -3.52 -10.38
CA TYR A 104 -13.66 -4.29 -9.15
C TYR A 104 -15.12 -4.64 -8.84
N GLY A 105 -16.04 -3.67 -8.94
CA GLY A 105 -17.47 -3.90 -8.77
C GLY A 105 -18.02 -4.93 -9.76
N GLU A 106 -17.71 -4.80 -11.05
CA GLU A 106 -18.11 -5.74 -12.10
C GLU A 106 -17.63 -7.17 -11.79
N TYR A 107 -16.37 -7.32 -11.33
CA TYR A 107 -15.83 -8.62 -10.94
C TYR A 107 -16.56 -9.23 -9.74
N MET A 108 -16.89 -8.41 -8.73
CA MET A 108 -17.60 -8.89 -7.53
C MET A 108 -19.05 -9.26 -7.83
N GLU A 109 -19.73 -8.53 -8.72
CA GLU A 109 -21.06 -8.89 -9.21
C GLU A 109 -21.02 -10.21 -9.97
N TRP A 110 -20.04 -10.38 -10.88
CA TRP A 110 -19.85 -11.65 -11.58
C TRP A 110 -19.58 -12.82 -10.63
N ALA A 111 -18.70 -12.63 -9.63
CA ALA A 111 -18.32 -13.68 -8.70
C ALA A 111 -19.47 -14.14 -7.79
N THR A 112 -20.45 -13.28 -7.51
CA THR A 112 -21.62 -13.59 -6.67
C THR A 112 -22.81 -14.14 -7.45
N ALA A 113 -22.74 -14.14 -8.79
CA ALA A 113 -23.75 -14.72 -9.68
C ALA A 113 -23.55 -16.23 -9.96
N LEU A 114 -22.51 -16.85 -9.37
CA LEU A 114 -22.19 -18.29 -9.42
C LEU A 114 -22.63 -18.99 -8.13
#